data_AF-A0A0U1P3N3-F1
#
_entry.id   AF-A0A0U1P3N3-F1
#
_cell.length_a   1.000
_cell.length_b   1.000
_cell.length_c   1.000
_cell.angle_alpha   90.00
_cell.angle_beta   90.00
_cell.angle_gamma   90.00
#
_symmetry.space_group_name_H-M   'P 1'
#
loop_
_entity.id
_entity.type
_entity.pdbx_description
1 polymer ?
#
loop_
_entity_poly.entity_id
_entity_poly.type
_entity_poly.pdbx_seq_one_letter_code
_entity_poly.pdbx_strand_id
1 'polypeptide(L)'
;MEPTGHYWINLSKWLSKQNIEVVTVNPHLVKKNKENRDNTQSKSDKKDALVIADMVKNGYYSEVRYTSESFEKLRVLMSNRDVVVKRLVSSINQLNRWVDIVFPELRQVFKDIKGKGAIATLRLFPTPVELETMQPYDVITSWKSIMKRQP
;
A
#
# COMPACT_ATOMS: atom_id res chain seq x y z
N MET A 1 -16.86 18.92 10.86
CA MET A 1 -16.98 17.88 9.81
C MET A 1 -16.73 16.52 10.43
N GLU A 2 -17.40 15.47 9.96
CA GLU A 2 -17.09 14.10 10.37
C GLU A 2 -15.98 13.53 9.47
N PRO A 3 -14.89 12.97 10.02
CA PRO A 3 -13.83 12.38 9.22
C PRO A 3 -14.27 11.04 8.61
N THR A 4 -14.91 11.11 7.43
CA THR A 4 -15.27 9.94 6.64
C THR A 4 -14.16 9.62 5.63
N GLY A 5 -13.28 8.67 5.98
CA GLY A 5 -12.16 8.26 5.14
C GLY A 5 -11.15 9.39 4.90
N HIS A 6 -10.67 9.55 3.66
CA HIS A 6 -9.64 10.53 3.29
C HIS A 6 -10.19 11.82 2.67
N TYR A 7 -11.48 11.86 2.31
CA TYR A 7 -12.06 12.97 1.54
C TYR A 7 -12.05 14.31 2.30
N TRP A 8 -12.20 14.27 3.62
CA TRP A 8 -12.23 15.47 4.45
C TRP A 8 -10.87 16.22 4.50
N ILE A 9 -9.75 15.54 4.20
CA ILE A 9 -8.39 16.10 4.33
C ILE A 9 -8.16 17.23 3.31
N ASN A 10 -8.54 17.01 2.05
CA ASN A 10 -8.35 18.02 1.02
C ASN A 10 -9.30 19.20 1.22
N LEU A 11 -10.54 18.91 1.63
CA LEU A 11 -11.55 19.93 1.90
C LEU A 11 -11.18 20.79 3.12
N SER A 12 -10.68 20.19 4.21
CA SER A 12 -10.24 20.93 5.39
C SER A 12 -9.09 21.89 5.05
N LYS A 13 -8.09 21.42 4.29
CA LYS A 13 -6.99 22.26 3.81
C LYS A 13 -7.48 23.42 2.93
N TRP A 14 -8.42 23.18 2.04
CA TRP A 14 -8.97 24.22 1.19
C TRP A 14 -9.75 25.26 2.00
N LEU A 15 -10.62 24.82 2.92
CA LEU A 15 -11.39 25.70 3.81
C LEU A 15 -10.47 26.54 4.72
N SER A 16 -9.42 25.93 5.27
CA SER A 16 -8.44 26.64 6.09
C SER A 16 -7.68 27.71 5.29
N LYS A 17 -7.38 27.49 4.00
CA LYS A 17 -6.82 28.52 3.12
C LYS A 17 -7.78 29.69 2.86
N GLN A 18 -9.09 29.48 3.01
CA GLN A 18 -10.10 30.54 2.90
C GLN A 18 -10.37 31.23 4.26
N ASN A 19 -9.52 31.01 5.27
CA ASN A 19 -9.70 31.49 6.65
C ASN A 19 -11.00 31.01 7.31
N ILE A 20 -11.51 29.84 6.91
CA ILE A 20 -12.64 29.19 7.59
C ILE A 20 -12.08 28.22 8.62
N GLU A 21 -12.51 28.37 9.87
CA GLU A 21 -12.13 27.44 10.94
C GLU A 21 -12.75 26.06 10.69
N VAL A 22 -11.91 25.03 10.63
CA VAL A 22 -12.34 23.66 10.39
C VAL A 22 -12.14 22.83 11.65
N VAL A 23 -13.24 22.29 12.14
CA VAL A 23 -13.26 21.38 13.28
C VAL A 23 -13.74 20.00 12.84
N THR A 24 -13.25 18.97 13.52
CA THR A 24 -13.69 17.58 13.33
C THR A 24 -14.51 17.09 14.51
N VAL A 25 -15.51 16.26 14.26
CA VAL A 25 -16.28 15.58 15.31
C VAL A 25 -15.99 14.08 15.25
N ASN A 26 -15.99 13.41 16.40
CA ASN A 26 -15.72 11.97 16.44
C ASN A 26 -16.93 11.18 15.87
N PRO A 27 -16.76 10.38 14.80
CA PRO A 27 -17.82 9.55 14.20
C PRO A 27 -18.59 8.69 15.21
N HIS A 28 -17.89 8.14 16.20
CA HIS A 28 -18.51 7.31 17.23
C HIS A 28 -19.47 8.11 18.12
N LEU A 29 -19.12 9.36 18.44
CA LEU A 29 -19.97 10.25 19.22
C LEU A 29 -21.17 10.76 18.41
N VAL A 30 -20.97 11.01 17.11
CA VAL A 30 -22.06 11.36 16.18
C VAL A 30 -23.09 10.23 16.15
N LYS A 31 -22.65 8.97 15.99
CA LYS A 31 -23.54 7.81 16.00
C LYS A 31 -24.33 7.68 17.30
N LYS A 32 -23.67 7.81 18.46
CA LYS A 32 -24.33 7.70 19.77
C LYS A 32 -25.35 8.82 20.02
N ASN A 33 -25.01 10.05 19.64
CA ASN A 33 -25.94 11.19 19.75
C ASN A 33 -27.13 11.07 18.79
N LYS A 34 -26.91 10.49 17.61
CA LYS A 34 -27.97 10.17 16.66
C LYS A 34 -28.95 9.16 17.23
N GLU A 35 -28.47 8.07 17.83
CA GLU A 35 -29.31 7.05 18.49
C GLU A 35 -30.13 7.64 19.65
N ASN A 36 -29.56 8.58 20.42
CA ASN A 36 -30.29 9.25 21.52
C ASN A 36 -31.36 10.24 21.03
N ARG A 37 -31.12 10.96 19.93
CA ARG A 37 -32.05 11.97 19.40
C ARG A 37 -33.12 11.38 18.49
N ASP A 38 -32.77 10.34 17.74
CA ASP A 38 -33.58 9.75 16.68
C ASP A 38 -33.86 8.28 17.03
N ASN A 39 -35.03 8.01 17.59
CA ASN A 39 -35.54 6.64 17.78
C ASN A 39 -36.00 5.98 16.46
N THR A 40 -35.58 6.50 15.31
CA THR A 40 -35.97 6.01 13.99
C THR A 40 -34.73 5.62 13.19
N GLN A 41 -34.77 4.42 12.58
CA GLN A 41 -33.64 3.82 11.86
C GLN A 41 -33.36 4.47 10.49
N SER A 42 -33.99 5.62 10.19
CA SER A 42 -33.91 6.29 8.89
C SER A 42 -32.62 7.09 8.75
N LYS A 43 -31.78 6.73 7.77
CA LYS A 43 -30.59 7.50 7.39
C LYS A 43 -31.01 8.74 6.61
N SER A 44 -30.60 9.92 7.06
CA SER A 44 -30.83 11.19 6.35
C SER A 44 -29.70 12.16 6.64
N ASP A 45 -29.05 12.68 5.60
CA ASP A 45 -27.95 13.64 5.75
C ASP A 45 -28.37 14.92 6.47
N LYS A 46 -29.64 15.32 6.38
CA LYS A 46 -30.20 16.47 7.12
C LYS A 46 -30.14 16.25 8.63
N LYS A 47 -30.42 15.02 9.09
CA LYS A 47 -30.36 14.65 10.50
C LYS A 47 -28.92 14.62 10.99
N ASP A 48 -28.02 14.07 10.17
CA ASP A 48 -26.59 14.01 10.49
C ASP A 48 -25.97 15.41 10.58
N ALA A 49 -26.31 16.31 9.65
CA ALA A 49 -25.88 17.71 9.72
C ALA A 49 -26.37 18.40 11.00
N LEU A 50 -27.61 18.16 11.42
CA LEU A 50 -28.17 18.74 12.65
C LEU A 50 -27.45 18.22 13.91
N VAL A 51 -27.19 16.91 13.99
CA VAL A 51 -26.47 16.30 15.12
C VAL A 51 -25.03 16.84 15.19
N ILE A 52 -24.34 16.93 14.05
CA ILE A 52 -22.99 17.48 13.98
C ILE A 52 -22.97 18.95 14.41
N ALA A 53 -23.93 19.76 13.94
CA ALA A 53 -24.04 21.17 14.32
C ALA A 53 -24.28 21.35 15.82
N ASP A 54 -25.16 20.53 16.42
CA ASP A 54 -25.43 20.53 17.86
C ASP A 54 -24.19 20.13 18.66
N MET A 55 -23.45 19.11 18.21
CA MET A 55 -22.19 18.71 18.83
C MET A 55 -21.14 19.82 18.78
N VAL A 56 -20.98 20.49 17.65
CA VAL A 56 -20.04 21.61 17.51
C VAL A 56 -20.45 22.78 18.41
N LYS A 57 -21.74 23.15 18.43
CA LYS A 57 -22.29 24.19 19.31
C LYS A 57 -21.97 23.94 20.78
N ASN A 58 -22.06 22.68 21.21
CA ASN A 58 -21.81 22.28 22.60
C ASN A 58 -20.32 22.02 22.90
N GLY A 59 -19.40 22.28 21.96
CA GLY A 59 -17.96 22.11 22.15
C GLY A 59 -17.45 20.68 22.01
N TYR A 60 -18.27 19.73 21.54
CA TYR A 60 -17.88 18.34 21.31
C TYR A 60 -17.18 18.15 19.97
N TYR A 61 -16.09 18.89 19.76
CA TYR A 61 -15.27 18.83 18.54
C TYR A 61 -13.77 18.77 18.88
N SER A 62 -12.97 18.50 17.86
CA SER A 62 -11.51 18.53 17.91
C SER A 62 -10.99 19.36 16.75
N GLU A 63 -10.04 20.25 17.04
CA GLU A 63 -9.38 21.06 16.03
C GLU A 63 -8.60 20.19 15.03
N VAL A 64 -8.62 20.59 13.76
CA VAL A 64 -7.79 19.94 12.74
C VAL A 64 -6.34 20.39 12.94
N ARG A 65 -5.50 19.47 13.42
CA ARG A 65 -4.06 19.69 13.48
C ARG A 65 -3.43 19.43 12.12
N TYR A 66 -3.07 20.51 11.43
CA TYR A 66 -2.27 20.40 10.21
C TYR A 66 -0.84 20.02 10.57
N THR A 67 -0.35 18.94 9.99
CA THR A 67 1.07 18.59 10.04
C THR A 67 1.82 19.33 8.94
N SER A 68 3.13 19.54 9.10
CA SER A 68 3.95 20.14 8.06
C SER A 68 3.86 19.32 6.76
N GLU A 69 3.93 20.00 5.62
CA GLU A 69 3.89 19.36 4.30
C GLU A 69 4.94 18.25 4.17
N SER A 70 6.14 18.46 4.73
CA SER A 70 7.23 17.48 4.78
C SER A 70 6.82 16.19 5.49
N PHE A 71 6.11 16.30 6.61
CA PHE A 71 5.66 15.15 7.38
C PHE A 71 4.55 14.37 6.67
N GLU A 72 3.63 15.08 6.01
CA GLU A 72 2.60 14.45 5.19
C GLU A 72 3.20 13.66 4.03
N LYS A 73 4.14 14.26 3.30
CA LYS A 73 4.89 13.58 2.22
C LYS A 73 5.61 12.35 2.74
N LEU A 74 6.27 12.46 3.90
CA LEU A 74 6.96 11.33 4.52
C LEU A 74 5.99 10.19 4.86
N ARG A 75 4.82 10.49 5.42
CA ARG A 75 3.80 9.48 5.73
C ARG A 75 3.35 8.72 4.47
N VAL A 76 3.11 9.44 3.37
CA VAL A 76 2.74 8.84 2.08
C VAL A 76 3.87 7.95 1.56
N LEU A 77 5.13 8.42 1.62
CA LEU A 77 6.30 7.64 1.19
C LEU A 77 6.45 6.35 2.01
N MET A 78 6.24 6.40 3.33
CA MET A 78 6.27 5.23 4.19
C MET A 78 5.19 4.21 3.80
N SER A 79 3.95 4.66 3.60
CA SER A 79 2.87 3.77 3.13
C SER A 79 3.17 3.14 1.77
N ASN A 80 3.71 3.92 0.83
CA ASN A 80 4.11 3.41 -0.48
C ASN A 80 5.23 2.36 -0.37
N ARG A 81 6.23 2.61 0.48
CA ARG A 81 7.30 1.66 0.76
C ARG A 81 6.73 0.34 1.28
N ASP A 82 5.81 0.36 2.22
CA ASP A 82 5.21 -0.85 2.78
C ASP A 82 4.45 -1.65 1.71
N VAL A 83 3.73 -0.98 0.82
CA VAL A 83 3.06 -1.63 -0.33
C VAL A 83 4.08 -2.30 -1.25
N VAL A 84 5.17 -1.60 -1.60
CA VAL A 84 6.22 -2.13 -2.47
C VAL A 84 6.92 -3.32 -1.83
N VAL A 85 7.26 -3.24 -0.54
CA VAL A 85 7.90 -4.35 0.19
C VAL A 85 6.98 -5.57 0.25
N LYS A 86 5.69 -5.39 0.54
CA LYS A 86 4.73 -6.50 0.52
C LYS A 86 4.63 -7.17 -0.85
N ARG A 87 4.58 -6.38 -1.93
CA ARG A 87 4.57 -6.90 -3.31
C ARG A 87 5.86 -7.66 -3.65
N LEU A 88 7.01 -7.13 -3.24
CA LEU A 88 8.31 -7.79 -3.44
C LEU A 88 8.35 -9.16 -2.75
N VAL A 89 7.99 -9.22 -1.47
CA VAL A 89 7.97 -10.48 -0.70
C VAL A 89 6.99 -11.48 -1.33
N SER A 90 5.80 -11.02 -1.70
CA SER A 90 4.81 -11.87 -2.38
C SER A 90 5.35 -12.44 -3.70
N SER A 91 6.01 -11.62 -4.52
CA SER A 91 6.60 -12.04 -5.80
C SER A 91 7.74 -13.05 -5.60
N ILE A 92 8.60 -12.84 -4.60
CA ILE A 92 9.68 -13.77 -4.25
C ILE A 92 9.11 -15.13 -3.81
N ASN A 93 8.04 -15.11 -3.00
CA ASN A 93 7.40 -16.35 -2.55
C ASN A 93 6.76 -17.12 -3.71
N GLN A 94 6.14 -16.41 -4.66
CA GLN A 94 5.64 -17.02 -5.89
C GLN A 94 6.77 -17.64 -6.71
N LEU A 95 7.88 -16.94 -6.89
CA LEU A 95 9.04 -17.47 -7.60
C LEU A 95 9.59 -18.73 -6.91
N ASN A 96 9.78 -18.69 -5.59
CA ASN A 96 10.22 -19.85 -4.81
C ASN A 96 9.30 -21.06 -5.02
N ARG A 97 7.98 -20.85 -4.96
CA ARG A 97 7.00 -21.91 -5.18
C ARG A 97 7.11 -22.52 -6.58
N TRP A 98 7.28 -21.71 -7.62
CA TRP A 98 7.41 -22.22 -8.98
C TRP A 98 8.71 -22.99 -9.21
N VAL A 99 9.82 -22.50 -8.64
CA VAL A 99 11.10 -23.23 -8.65
C VAL A 99 10.94 -24.60 -7.99
N ASP A 100 10.26 -24.67 -6.84
CA ASP A 100 10.03 -25.94 -6.13
C ASP A 100 9.19 -26.95 -6.91
N ILE A 101 8.29 -26.48 -7.77
CA ILE A 101 7.39 -27.34 -8.55
C ILE A 101 8.04 -27.77 -9.87
N VAL A 102 8.71 -26.85 -10.56
CA VAL A 102 9.11 -27.02 -11.97
C VAL A 102 10.61 -27.27 -12.13
N PHE A 103 11.44 -26.72 -11.24
CA PHE A 103 12.89 -26.78 -11.37
C PHE A 103 13.62 -26.84 -10.01
N PRO A 104 13.34 -27.87 -9.18
CA PRO A 104 13.86 -27.95 -7.82
C PRO A 104 15.39 -28.10 -7.75
N GLU A 105 16.02 -28.69 -8.77
CA GLU A 105 17.48 -28.86 -8.87
C GLU A 105 18.22 -27.53 -8.93
N LEU A 106 17.56 -26.46 -9.38
CA LEU A 106 18.13 -25.12 -9.42
C LEU A 106 18.62 -24.66 -8.04
N ARG A 107 17.96 -25.10 -6.95
CA ARG A 107 18.35 -24.78 -5.58
C ARG A 107 19.65 -25.44 -5.13
N GLN A 108 20.07 -26.53 -5.79
CA GLN A 108 21.37 -27.16 -5.50
C GLN A 108 22.53 -26.27 -5.96
N VAL A 109 22.31 -25.49 -7.01
CA VAL A 109 23.30 -24.55 -7.57
C VAL A 109 23.17 -23.17 -6.93
N PHE A 110 21.95 -22.64 -6.84
CA PHE A 110 21.68 -21.31 -6.30
C PHE A 110 20.91 -21.38 -4.98
N LYS A 111 21.61 -21.15 -3.86
CA LYS A 111 20.98 -21.04 -2.53
C LYS A 111 19.99 -19.88 -2.43
N ASP A 112 20.28 -18.76 -3.12
CA ASP A 112 19.39 -17.61 -3.19
C ASP A 112 18.89 -17.37 -4.62
N ILE A 113 17.61 -17.66 -4.83
CA ILE A 113 16.89 -17.44 -6.09
C ILE A 113 16.78 -15.95 -6.49
N LYS A 114 17.02 -15.02 -5.56
CA LYS A 114 17.03 -13.57 -5.81
C LYS A 114 18.36 -13.09 -6.39
N GLY A 115 19.39 -13.94 -6.36
CA GLY A 115 20.70 -13.63 -6.91
C GLY A 115 20.61 -13.32 -8.41
N LYS A 116 21.47 -12.41 -8.89
CA LYS A 116 21.50 -12.01 -10.32
C LYS A 116 21.63 -13.21 -11.26
N GLY A 117 22.47 -14.19 -10.89
CA GLY A 117 22.66 -15.42 -11.66
C GLY A 117 21.40 -16.29 -11.70
N ALA A 118 20.77 -16.55 -10.55
CA ALA A 118 19.54 -17.35 -10.49
C ALA A 118 18.40 -16.72 -11.29
N ILE A 119 18.20 -15.40 -11.16
CA ILE A 119 17.20 -14.67 -11.94
C ILE A 119 17.54 -14.70 -13.45
N ALA A 120 18.82 -14.57 -13.82
CA ALA A 120 19.23 -14.65 -15.22
C ALA A 120 18.98 -16.04 -15.80
N THR A 121 19.30 -17.11 -15.05
CA THR A 121 18.99 -18.49 -15.43
C THR A 121 17.49 -18.68 -15.61
N LEU A 122 16.66 -18.28 -14.65
CA LEU A 122 15.21 -18.43 -14.77
C LEU A 122 14.57 -17.60 -15.88
N ARG A 123 15.24 -16.52 -16.34
CA ARG A 123 14.78 -15.72 -17.48
C ARG A 123 15.13 -16.35 -18.83
N LEU A 124 16.26 -17.04 -18.91
CA LEU A 124 16.77 -17.65 -20.14
C LEU A 124 16.32 -19.10 -20.30
N PHE A 125 16.31 -19.83 -19.18
CA PHE A 125 16.09 -21.27 -19.07
C PHE A 125 15.17 -21.55 -17.85
N PRO A 126 13.87 -21.23 -17.95
CA PRO A 126 12.91 -21.44 -16.87
C PRO A 126 12.67 -22.90 -16.50
N THR A 127 12.96 -23.85 -17.40
CA THR A 127 12.70 -25.29 -17.19
C THR A 127 13.99 -26.12 -17.30
N PRO A 128 14.08 -27.28 -16.60
CA PRO A 128 15.25 -28.15 -16.67
C PRO A 128 15.48 -28.73 -18.08
N VAL A 129 14.41 -28.98 -18.84
CA VAL A 129 14.47 -29.56 -20.20
C VAL A 129 15.23 -28.65 -21.17
N GLU A 130 15.07 -27.34 -21.04
CA GLU A 130 15.80 -26.38 -21.87
C GLU A 130 17.32 -26.46 -21.65
N LEU A 131 17.75 -26.73 -20.41
CA LEU A 131 19.17 -26.91 -20.10
C LEU A 131 19.70 -28.27 -20.53
N GLU A 132 18.88 -29.31 -20.49
CA GLU A 132 19.27 -30.66 -20.91
C GLU A 132 19.72 -30.69 -22.39
N THR A 133 19.09 -29.87 -23.23
CA THR A 133 19.41 -29.79 -24.67
C THR A 133 20.61 -28.90 -24.99
N MET A 134 21.16 -28.16 -24.03
CA MET A 134 22.22 -27.18 -24.25
C MET A 134 23.60 -27.66 -23.80
N GLN A 135 24.64 -27.23 -24.52
CA GLN A 135 26.01 -27.44 -24.06
C GLN A 135 26.40 -26.37 -23.02
N PRO A 136 27.30 -26.67 -22.07
CA PRO A 136 27.74 -25.70 -21.07
C PRO A 136 28.26 -24.38 -21.65
N TYR A 137 28.88 -24.43 -22.83
CA TYR A 137 29.36 -23.24 -23.55
C TYR A 137 28.21 -22.30 -23.96
N ASP A 138 27.08 -22.85 -24.40
CA ASP A 138 25.91 -22.09 -24.85
C ASP A 138 25.21 -21.41 -23.67
N VAL A 139 25.15 -22.08 -22.53
CA VAL A 139 24.62 -21.52 -21.28
C VAL A 139 25.45 -20.32 -20.83
N ILE A 140 26.78 -20.44 -20.83
CA ILE A 140 27.69 -19.35 -20.45
C ILE A 140 27.56 -18.17 -21.43
N THR A 141 27.44 -18.45 -22.72
CA THR A 141 27.28 -17.42 -23.75
C THR A 141 25.95 -16.68 -23.58
N SER A 142 24.87 -17.42 -23.27
CA SER A 142 23.55 -16.83 -23.00
C SER A 142 23.57 -15.97 -21.74
N TRP A 143 24.23 -16.41 -20.66
CA TRP A 143 24.39 -15.58 -19.45
C TRP A 143 25.11 -14.26 -19.75
N LYS A 144 26.15 -14.26 -20.60
CA LYS A 144 26.87 -13.03 -20.98
C LYS A 144 25.98 -12.00 -21.68
N SER A 145 24.90 -12.41 -22.35
CA SER A 145 23.97 -11.49 -23.01
C SER A 145 23.17 -10.63 -22.02
N ILE A 146 22.81 -11.20 -20.85
CA ILE A 146 21.98 -10.54 -19.83
C ILE A 146 22.84 -9.98 -18.69
N MET A 147 23.88 -10.71 -18.28
CA MET A 147 24.75 -10.31 -17.19
C MET A 147 25.84 -9.38 -17.72
N LYS A 148 25.55 -8.07 -17.74
CA LYS A 148 26.60 -7.07 -17.94
C LYS A 148 27.67 -7.26 -16.86
N ARG A 149 28.93 -7.48 -17.26
CA ARG A 149 30.07 -7.44 -16.33
C ARG A 149 30.03 -6.10 -15.62
N GLN A 150 30.08 -6.13 -14.28
CA GLN A 150 30.36 -4.90 -13.54
C GLN A 150 31.77 -4.43 -13.97
N PRO A 151 31.95 -3.13 -14.23
CA PRO A 151 33.28 -2.57 -14.47
C PRO A 151 34.20 -2.79 -13.28
#